data_AF-A0A2E1LHH9-F1
#
_entry.id   AF-A0A2E1LHH9-F1
#
_cell.length_a   1.000
_cell.length_b   1.000
_cell.length_c   1.000
_cell.angle_alpha   90.00
_cell.angle_beta   90.00
_cell.angle_gamma   90.00
#
_symmetry.space_group_name_H-M   'P 1'
#
loop_
_entity.id
_entity.type
_entity.pdbx_description
1 polymer ?
#
loop_
_entity_poly.entity_id
_entity_poly.type
_entity_poly.pdbx_seq_one_letter_code
_entity_poly.pdbx_strand_id
1 'polypeptide(L)'
;MHGHNAHGASQWQTPHLPEGEEAAPPSPEAQDMDLVERAFFDGFTSAPDPTSFLRLSGIPFEASDKEGARMVLLRVEQNQSTDLGSVTPTLGGEAFSYHPLPAKMISRRQGLSFVYSAGRETHSLSFEEARALKPF
;
A
#
# COMPACT_ATOMS: atom_id res chain seq x y z
N MET A 1 -26.70 -60.12 -27.09
CA MET A 1 -25.32 -60.00 -26.60
C MET A 1 -24.57 -59.04 -27.51
N HIS A 2 -23.98 -57.98 -26.93
CA HIS A 2 -22.99 -57.04 -27.50
C HIS A 2 -23.49 -56.14 -28.66
N GLY A 3 -23.30 -54.82 -28.71
CA GLY A 3 -22.54 -53.87 -27.90
C GLY A 3 -22.20 -52.69 -28.82
N HIS A 4 -22.86 -51.53 -28.67
CA HIS A 4 -22.52 -50.32 -29.42
C HIS A 4 -21.46 -49.53 -28.65
N ASN A 5 -20.22 -49.52 -29.13
CA ASN A 5 -19.19 -48.60 -28.66
C ASN A 5 -19.46 -47.22 -29.28
N ALA A 6 -20.10 -46.34 -28.52
CA ALA A 6 -20.09 -44.91 -28.82
C ALA A 6 -18.75 -44.35 -28.35
N HIS A 7 -17.93 -43.88 -29.29
CA HIS A 7 -16.73 -43.13 -28.98
C HIS A 7 -17.12 -41.86 -28.25
N GLY A 8 -16.78 -41.78 -26.97
CA GLY A 8 -16.99 -40.61 -26.14
C GLY A 8 -16.21 -39.43 -26.70
N ALA A 9 -16.93 -38.41 -27.16
CA ALA A 9 -16.38 -37.07 -27.19
C ALA A 9 -16.24 -36.63 -25.73
N SER A 10 -15.03 -36.77 -25.18
CA SER A 10 -14.67 -36.12 -23.93
C SER A 10 -14.78 -34.62 -24.14
N GLN A 11 -15.93 -34.05 -23.76
CA GLN A 11 -16.02 -32.63 -23.51
C GLN A 11 -15.02 -32.31 -22.42
N TRP A 12 -14.11 -31.39 -22.73
CA TRP A 12 -13.22 -30.80 -21.73
C TRP A 12 -14.10 -30.11 -20.69
N GLN A 13 -14.42 -30.82 -19.62
CA GLN A 13 -14.90 -30.20 -18.41
C GLN A 13 -13.72 -29.42 -17.84
N THR A 14 -13.81 -28.10 -17.91
CA THR A 14 -13.05 -27.21 -17.04
C THR A 14 -13.36 -27.63 -15.60
N PRO A 15 -12.38 -28.03 -14.79
CA PRO A 15 -12.62 -28.26 -13.38
C PRO A 15 -13.20 -26.98 -12.79
N HIS A 16 -14.44 -27.04 -12.33
CA HIS A 16 -14.99 -25.97 -11.50
C HIS A 16 -14.15 -25.98 -10.21
N LEU A 17 -13.27 -24.98 -10.07
CA LEU A 17 -12.78 -24.64 -8.72
C LEU A 17 -14.02 -24.37 -7.86
N PRO A 18 -14.03 -24.79 -6.59
CA PRO A 18 -15.15 -24.53 -5.70
C PRO A 18 -15.48 -23.03 -5.72
N GLU A 19 -16.76 -22.72 -5.94
CA GLU A 19 -17.33 -21.38 -5.77
C GLU A 19 -16.89 -20.85 -4.39
N GLY A 20 -15.94 -19.91 -4.37
CA GLY A 20 -15.45 -19.36 -3.11
C GLY A 20 -14.18 -18.52 -3.17
N GLU A 21 -13.35 -18.67 -4.21
CA GLU A 21 -12.11 -17.88 -4.35
C GLU A 21 -12.00 -17.30 -5.76
N GLU A 22 -12.94 -16.44 -6.13
CA GLU A 22 -12.48 -15.24 -6.85
C GLU A 22 -11.53 -14.55 -5.86
N ALA A 23 -10.22 -14.70 -6.08
CA ALA A 23 -9.27 -13.77 -5.50
C ALA A 23 -9.75 -12.40 -5.93
N ALA A 24 -10.47 -11.71 -5.02
CA ALA A 24 -10.91 -10.37 -5.24
C ALA A 24 -9.69 -9.63 -5.81
N PRO A 25 -9.82 -8.94 -6.97
CA PRO A 25 -8.73 -8.06 -7.40
C PRO A 25 -8.38 -7.24 -6.16
N PRO A 26 -7.11 -7.16 -5.75
CA PRO A 26 -6.74 -6.46 -4.53
C PRO A 26 -7.43 -5.11 -4.61
N SER A 27 -8.43 -4.89 -3.75
CA SER A 27 -9.19 -3.65 -3.80
C SER A 27 -8.15 -2.55 -3.74
N PRO A 28 -8.15 -1.59 -4.67
CA PRO A 28 -7.36 -0.39 -4.52
C PRO A 28 -8.05 0.48 -3.47
N GLU A 29 -8.31 -0.10 -2.30
CA GLU A 29 -8.40 0.64 -1.06
C GLU A 29 -6.99 1.20 -0.88
N ALA A 30 -6.75 2.29 -1.60
CA ALA A 30 -5.91 3.35 -1.13
C ALA A 30 -6.16 3.42 0.37
N GLN A 31 -5.10 3.33 1.16
CA GLN A 31 -5.19 3.72 2.55
C GLN A 31 -5.64 5.18 2.50
N ASP A 32 -6.95 5.40 2.59
CA ASP A 32 -7.53 6.73 2.59
C ASP A 32 -7.11 7.29 3.93
N MET A 33 -6.23 8.29 3.87
CA MET A 33 -5.73 8.94 5.07
C MET A 33 -6.94 9.44 5.87
N ASP A 34 -6.93 9.19 7.17
CA ASP A 34 -7.97 9.77 8.02
C ASP A 34 -7.87 11.31 8.02
N LEU A 35 -8.92 11.97 8.51
CA LEU A 35 -8.99 13.44 8.50
C LEU A 35 -7.83 14.10 9.27
N VAL A 36 -7.32 13.46 10.33
CA VAL A 36 -6.22 13.98 11.15
C VAL A 36 -4.90 13.82 10.41
N GLU A 37 -4.67 12.65 9.83
CA GLU A 37 -3.48 12.38 9.02
C GLU A 37 -3.43 13.28 7.79
N ARG A 38 -4.56 13.49 7.11
CA ARG A 38 -4.68 14.41 5.99
C ARG A 38 -4.37 15.85 6.39
N ALA A 39 -4.90 16.31 7.53
CA ALA A 39 -4.61 17.63 8.07
C ALA A 39 -3.12 17.78 8.44
N PHE A 40 -2.50 16.74 9.01
CA PHE A 40 -1.07 16.71 9.25
C PHE A 40 -0.30 16.85 7.94
N PHE A 41 -0.65 16.06 6.92
CA PHE A 41 0.05 16.08 5.63
C PHE A 41 0.01 17.47 4.99
N ASP A 42 -1.17 18.09 4.91
CA ASP A 42 -1.32 19.41 4.32
C ASP A 42 -0.61 20.49 5.15
N GLY A 43 -0.69 20.39 6.49
CA GLY A 43 -0.01 21.29 7.42
C GLY A 43 1.51 21.18 7.34
N PHE A 44 2.05 19.95 7.33
CA PHE A 44 3.49 19.71 7.24
C PHE A 44 4.05 20.15 5.89
N THR A 45 3.32 19.93 4.79
CA THR A 45 3.71 20.38 3.44
C THR A 45 3.86 21.90 3.36
N SER A 46 3.02 22.64 4.08
CA SER A 46 2.97 24.11 4.05
C SER A 46 3.72 24.79 5.21
N ALA A 47 4.25 24.00 6.16
CA ALA A 47 4.87 24.53 7.37
C ALA A 47 6.19 25.28 7.04
N PRO A 48 6.36 26.54 7.50
CA PRO A 48 7.60 27.29 7.29
C PRO A 48 8.77 26.75 8.14
N ASP A 49 8.47 26.07 9.24
CA ASP A 49 9.43 25.36 10.08
C ASP A 49 8.92 23.93 10.37
N PRO A 50 9.38 22.94 9.58
CA PRO A 50 8.98 21.54 9.76
C PRO A 50 9.30 20.98 11.14
N THR A 51 10.41 21.42 11.75
CA THR A 51 10.83 20.91 13.06
C THR A 51 9.88 21.37 14.16
N SER A 52 9.52 22.67 14.19
CA SER A 52 8.54 23.16 15.15
C SER A 52 7.15 22.57 14.91
N PHE A 53 6.75 22.36 13.66
CA PHE A 53 5.50 21.68 13.35
C PHE A 53 5.45 20.25 13.93
N LEU A 54 6.54 19.48 13.77
CA LEU A 54 6.63 18.13 14.34
C LEU A 54 6.50 18.15 15.87
N ARG A 55 7.16 19.11 16.54
CA ARG A 55 7.02 19.28 18.01
C ARG A 55 5.57 19.57 18.40
N LEU A 56 4.88 20.44 17.68
CA LEU A 56 3.47 20.77 17.94
C LEU A 56 2.53 19.60 17.67
N SER A 57 2.84 18.77 16.68
CA SER A 57 2.07 17.58 16.33
C SER A 57 2.29 16.40 17.29
N GLY A 58 3.23 16.51 18.21
CA GLY A 58 3.55 15.46 19.18
C GLY A 58 4.32 14.28 18.61
N ILE A 59 5.00 14.45 17.47
CA ILE A 59 5.90 13.43 16.91
C ILE A 59 7.26 13.54 17.60
N PRO A 60 7.72 12.51 18.33
CA PRO A 60 8.98 12.57 19.05
C PRO A 60 10.19 12.47 18.10
N PHE A 61 11.19 13.33 18.29
CA PHE A 61 12.45 13.21 17.55
C PHE A 61 13.32 12.06 18.08
N GLU A 62 13.20 11.79 19.38
CA GLU A 62 13.84 10.68 20.07
C GLU A 62 12.80 9.96 20.91
N ALA A 63 12.75 8.65 20.80
CA ALA A 63 11.77 7.82 21.46
C ALA A 63 12.38 6.48 21.90
N SER A 64 11.60 5.71 22.64
CA SER A 64 11.82 4.28 22.83
C SER A 64 10.77 3.47 22.08
N ASP A 65 11.16 2.34 21.51
CA ASP A 65 10.22 1.31 21.07
C ASP A 65 9.56 0.59 22.26
N LYS A 66 8.71 -0.41 21.97
CA LYS A 66 8.01 -1.20 23.00
C LYS A 66 8.96 -2.01 23.90
N GLU A 67 10.18 -2.28 23.44
CA GLU A 67 11.21 -3.06 24.13
C GLU A 67 12.20 -2.15 24.87
N GLY A 68 12.08 -0.82 24.72
CA GLY A 68 12.91 0.19 25.35
C GLY A 68 14.11 0.64 24.52
N ALA A 69 14.29 0.13 23.31
CA ALA A 69 15.39 0.50 22.44
C ALA A 69 15.21 1.94 21.92
N ARG A 70 16.31 2.71 21.90
CA ARG A 70 16.29 4.10 21.45
C ARG A 70 16.04 4.16 19.94
N MET A 71 15.08 5.00 19.57
CA MET A 71 14.72 5.35 18.20
C MET A 71 14.96 6.83 17.95
N VAL A 72 15.51 7.19 16.79
CA VAL A 72 15.77 8.58 16.39
C VAL A 72 15.11 8.87 15.04
N LEU A 73 14.28 9.89 14.97
CA LEU A 73 13.61 10.32 13.74
C LEU A 73 14.64 10.87 12.76
N LEU A 74 14.73 10.25 11.59
CA LEU A 74 15.63 10.68 10.52
C LEU A 74 14.92 11.55 9.48
N ARG A 75 13.67 11.20 9.15
CA ARG A 75 12.96 11.78 8.01
C ARG A 75 11.46 11.58 8.12
N VAL A 76 10.72 12.54 7.60
CA VAL A 76 9.30 12.40 7.26
C VAL A 76 9.22 12.26 5.74
N GLU A 77 8.54 11.23 5.26
CA GLU A 77 8.33 11.01 3.83
C GLU A 77 6.87 11.29 3.47
N GLN A 78 6.66 12.14 2.47
CA GLN A 78 5.37 12.41 1.87
C GLN A 78 5.43 12.01 0.40
N ASN A 79 4.51 11.16 -0.03
CA ASN A 79 4.39 10.77 -1.43
C ASN A 79 2.98 11.06 -1.95
N GLN A 80 2.92 11.31 -3.25
CA GLN A 80 1.67 11.42 -3.99
C GLN A 80 1.81 10.64 -5.27
N SER A 81 0.98 9.63 -5.43
CA SER A 81 0.94 8.77 -6.61
C SER A 81 -0.41 8.88 -7.31
N THR A 82 -0.42 8.59 -8.61
CA THR A 82 -1.65 8.57 -9.40
C THR A 82 -1.57 7.42 -10.39
N ASP A 83 -2.54 6.52 -10.32
CA ASP A 83 -2.61 5.35 -11.18
C ASP A 83 -3.37 5.67 -12.45
N LEU A 84 -2.72 5.48 -13.59
CA LEU A 84 -3.23 5.92 -14.91
C LEU A 84 -3.59 4.78 -15.85
N GLY A 85 -3.07 3.57 -15.64
CA GLY A 85 -3.22 2.46 -16.57
C GLY A 85 -2.70 1.15 -16.01
N SER A 86 -3.05 0.04 -16.66
CA SER A 86 -2.48 -1.28 -16.40
C SER A 86 -1.68 -1.77 -17.60
N VAL A 87 -0.75 -2.68 -17.34
CA VAL A 87 0.04 -3.36 -18.38
C VAL A 87 -0.24 -4.84 -18.28
N THR A 88 -0.58 -5.48 -19.39
CA THR A 88 -0.81 -6.92 -19.46
C THR A 88 0.24 -7.55 -20.38
N PRO A 89 1.05 -8.51 -19.88
CA PRO A 89 2.00 -9.22 -20.71
C PRO A 89 1.28 -10.16 -21.68
N THR A 90 1.79 -10.28 -22.90
CA THR A 90 1.27 -11.24 -23.89
C THR A 90 1.96 -12.58 -23.69
N LEU A 91 1.22 -13.68 -23.76
CA LEU A 91 1.79 -15.03 -23.57
C LEU A 91 2.81 -15.34 -24.67
N GLY A 92 4.06 -15.61 -24.29
CA GLY A 92 5.09 -16.14 -25.19
C GLY A 92 6.14 -15.14 -25.72
N GLY A 93 6.27 -13.92 -25.17
CA GLY A 93 7.35 -13.01 -25.55
C GLY A 93 7.47 -11.74 -24.70
N GLU A 94 8.31 -10.79 -25.12
CA GLU A 94 8.51 -9.49 -24.47
C GLU A 94 7.40 -8.45 -24.76
N ALA A 95 6.36 -8.84 -25.50
CA ALA A 95 5.28 -7.93 -25.90
C ALA A 95 4.28 -7.67 -24.76
N PHE A 96 3.86 -6.42 -24.60
CA PHE A 96 2.89 -5.98 -23.60
C PHE A 96 1.80 -5.09 -24.21
N SER A 97 0.61 -5.13 -23.61
CA SER A 97 -0.51 -4.26 -23.94
C SER A 97 -0.74 -3.27 -22.81
N TYR A 98 -0.78 -1.98 -23.12
CA TYR A 98 -1.13 -0.92 -22.18
C TYR A 98 -2.62 -0.59 -22.27
N HIS A 99 -3.27 -0.52 -21.12
CA HIS A 99 -4.68 -0.20 -21.00
C HIS A 99 -4.85 1.02 -20.08
N PRO A 100 -5.13 2.21 -20.63
CA PRO A 100 -5.46 3.38 -19.81
C PRO A 100 -6.67 3.11 -18.93
N LEU A 101 -6.60 3.52 -17.67
CA LEU A 101 -7.74 3.41 -16.76
C LEU A 101 -8.82 4.43 -17.15
N PRO A 102 -10.11 4.05 -17.10
CA PRO A 102 -11.20 5.02 -17.18
C PRO A 102 -11.05 6.11 -16.13
N ALA A 103 -11.48 7.35 -16.42
CA ALA A 103 -11.33 8.49 -15.50
C ALA A 103 -11.86 8.23 -14.08
N LYS A 104 -12.98 7.49 -13.96
CA LYS A 104 -13.58 7.09 -12.68
C LYS A 104 -12.75 6.07 -11.87
N MET A 105 -11.75 5.46 -12.48
CA MET A 105 -10.83 4.48 -11.88
C MET A 105 -9.41 5.06 -11.69
N ILE A 106 -9.15 6.28 -12.16
CA ILE A 106 -7.91 6.99 -11.84
C ILE A 106 -7.96 7.25 -10.33
N SER A 107 -7.03 6.61 -9.61
CA SER A 107 -6.89 6.80 -8.17
C SER A 107 -5.70 7.69 -7.90
N ARG A 108 -5.87 8.64 -6.98
CA ARG A 108 -4.78 9.45 -6.44
C ARG A 108 -4.58 9.01 -5.00
N ARG A 109 -3.35 8.61 -4.69
CA ARG A 109 -2.98 8.10 -3.38
C ARG A 109 -1.95 9.04 -2.78
N GLN A 110 -2.08 9.27 -1.48
CA GLN A 110 -1.09 9.99 -0.70
C GLN A 110 -0.55 9.03 0.34
N GLY A 111 0.74 9.14 0.62
CA GLY A 111 1.39 8.36 1.64
C GLY A 111 2.17 9.28 2.56
N LEU A 112 2.13 8.96 3.85
CA LEU A 112 2.88 9.61 4.90
C LEU A 112 3.60 8.54 5.71
N SER A 113 4.90 8.73 5.94
CA SER A 113 5.64 7.86 6.85
C SER A 113 6.73 8.61 7.61
N PHE A 114 7.08 8.05 8.77
CA PHE A 114 8.11 8.58 9.65
C PHE A 114 9.22 7.54 9.77
N VAL A 115 10.39 7.87 9.24
CA VAL A 115 11.55 6.98 9.20
C VAL A 115 12.39 7.21 10.44
N TYR A 116 12.39 6.24 11.35
CA TYR A 116 13.23 6.23 12.53
C TYR A 116 14.41 5.27 12.35
N SER A 117 15.53 5.57 12.98
CA SER A 117 16.64 4.63 13.14
C SER A 117 16.60 3.99 14.52
N ALA A 118 16.74 2.66 14.56
CA ALA A 118 16.93 1.88 15.77
C ALA A 118 18.23 1.07 15.61
N GLY A 119 19.32 1.55 16.24
CA GLY A 119 20.64 0.93 16.07
C GLY A 119 21.16 1.02 14.63
N ARG A 120 21.16 -0.11 13.90
CA ARG A 120 21.59 -0.18 12.49
C ARG A 120 20.44 -0.26 11.50
N GLU A 121 19.22 -0.43 11.98
CA GLU A 121 18.04 -0.58 11.14
C GLU A 121 17.25 0.72 11.05
N THR A 122 16.45 0.84 9.99
CA THR A 122 15.49 1.92 9.82
C THR A 122 14.09 1.35 9.74
N HIS A 123 13.17 1.96 10.49
CA HIS A 123 11.78 1.57 10.54
C HIS A 123 10.93 2.71 10.00
N SER A 124 10.09 2.41 9.01
CA SER A 124 9.08 3.31 8.50
C SER A 124 7.81 3.10 9.30
N LEU A 125 7.37 4.12 10.02
CA LEU A 125 6.17 4.09 10.86
C LEU A 125 5.05 4.92 10.23
N SER A 126 3.80 4.52 10.46
CA SER A 126 2.63 5.33 10.15
C SER A 126 2.53 6.54 11.07
N PHE A 127 1.62 7.47 10.76
CA PHE A 127 1.36 8.62 11.63
C PHE A 127 0.91 8.22 13.03
N GLU A 128 0.00 7.24 13.15
CA GLU A 128 -0.48 6.77 14.44
C GLU A 128 0.64 6.11 15.26
N GLU A 129 1.44 5.25 14.63
CA GLU A 129 2.55 4.55 15.28
C GLU A 129 3.60 5.53 15.78
N ALA A 130 3.98 6.51 14.95
CA ALA A 130 4.96 7.53 15.32
C ALA A 130 4.49 8.39 16.50
N ARG A 131 3.19 8.72 16.57
CA ARG A 131 2.62 9.51 17.67
C ARG A 131 2.40 8.70 18.95
N ALA A 132 2.31 7.38 18.84
CA ALA A 132 2.17 6.47 19.97
C ALA A 132 3.52 6.10 20.62
N LEU A 133 4.65 6.44 19.99
CA LEU A 133 5.97 6.23 20.55
C LEU A 133 6.13 6.97 21.88
N LYS A 134 6.81 6.34 22.83
CA LYS A 134 7.14 6.97 24.10
C LYS A 134 8.37 7.87 23.91
N PRO A 135 8.29 9.19 24.19
CA PRO A 135 9.47 10.05 24.17
C PRO A 135 10.56 9.51 25.10
N PHE A 136 11.82 9.57 24.65
CA PHE A 136 12.98 9.05 25.38
C PHE A 136 13.30 9.91 26.61
#